data_AF-A0A820I6H0-F1
#
_entry.id   AF-A0A820I6H0-F1
#
_cell.length_a   1.000
_cell.length_b   1.000
_cell.length_c   1.000
_cell.angle_alpha   90.00
_cell.angle_beta   90.00
_cell.angle_gamma   90.00
#
_symmetry.space_group_name_H-M   'P 1'
#
loop_
_entity.id
_entity.type
_entity.pdbx_description
1 polymer ?
#
loop_
_entity_poly.entity_id
_entity_poly.type
_entity_poly.pdbx_seq_one_letter_code
_entity_poly.pdbx_strand_id
1 'polypeptide(L)' 'QCEEWLQGVYNVTVILCNGQCGSHHPHSAIYDTAHGSFSLYEE' A
#
# COMPACT_ATOMS: atom_id res chain seq x y z
N GLN A 1 3.54 12.35 -18.42
CA GLN A 1 2.22 11.82 -18.04
C GLN A 1 2.14 11.98 -16.53
N CYS A 2 1.07 12.57 -16.01
CA CYS A 2 0.81 12.58 -14.58
C CYS A 2 0.09 11.28 -14.24
N GLU A 3 0.55 10.58 -13.21
CA GLU A 3 -0.12 9.41 -12.67
C GLU A 3 -1.18 9.90 -11.68
N GLU A 4 -2.45 9.72 -12.03
CA GLU A 4 -3.60 10.14 -11.21
C GLU A 4 -4.49 8.94 -10.91
N TRP A 5 -5.11 8.96 -9.73
CA TRP A 5 -6.07 7.95 -9.30
C TRP A 5 -7.46 8.38 -9.77
N LEU A 6 -8.10 7.54 -10.58
CA LEU A 6 -9.45 7.80 -11.08
C LEU A 6 -10.50 7.64 -9.97
N GLN A 7 -11.70 8.16 -10.19
CA GLN A 7 -12.84 7.90 -9.31
C GLN A 7 -13.12 6.38 -9.21
N GLY A 8 -13.37 5.88 -8.01
CA GLY A 8 -13.66 4.47 -7.80
C GLY A 8 -13.42 3.95 -6.39
N VAL A 9 -13.69 2.67 -6.19
CA VAL A 9 -13.41 1.94 -4.95
C VAL A 9 -12.08 1.21 -5.08
N TYR A 10 -11.16 1.52 -4.19
CA TYR A 10 -9.81 0.97 -4.17
C TYR A 10 -9.65 0.03 -2.98
N ASN A 11 -9.42 -1.25 -3.28
CA ASN A 11 -8.98 -2.22 -2.29
C ASN A 11 -7.46 -2.17 -2.21
N VAL A 12 -6.93 -1.85 -1.04
CA VAL A 12 -5.49 -1.75 -0.79
C VAL A 12 -5.03 -2.85 0.15
N THR A 13 -3.83 -3.34 -0.14
CA THR A 13 -3.07 -4.20 0.78
C THR A 13 -1.85 -3.41 1.23
N VAL A 14 -1.77 -3.17 2.52
CA VAL A 14 -0.64 -2.47 3.15
C VAL A 14 0.24 -3.51 3.79
N ILE A 15 1.48 -3.61 3.32
CA ILE A 15 2.49 -4.49 3.89
C ILE A 15 3.32 -3.66 4.87
N LEU A 16 3.35 -4.06 6.14
CA LEU A 16 4.20 -3.46 7.14
C LEU A 16 5.46 -4.30 7.29
N CYS A 17 6.62 -3.68 7.22
CA CYS A 17 7.91 -4.37 7.35
C CYS A 17 8.75 -3.74 8.44
N ASN A 18 9.62 -4.56 9.04
CA ASN A 18 10.64 -4.06 9.95
C ASN A 18 11.74 -3.34 9.15
N GLY A 19 11.83 -2.01 9.26
CA GLY A 19 12.76 -1.23 8.44
C GLY A 19 12.21 -0.96 7.03
N GLN A 20 12.86 -1.48 5.99
CA GLN A 20 12.52 -1.17 4.59
C GLN A 20 11.89 -2.36 3.86
N CYS A 21 10.60 -2.25 3.50
CA CYS A 21 9.91 -3.24 2.67
C CYS A 21 10.61 -3.48 1.32
N GLY A 22 10.72 -4.74 0.91
CA GLY A 22 11.32 -5.14 -0.37
C GLY A 22 12.85 -5.10 -0.43
N SER A 23 13.53 -4.71 0.65
CA SER A 23 14.99 -4.86 0.73
C SER A 23 15.37 -6.30 1.10
N HIS A 24 16.55 -6.76 0.66
CA HIS A 24 17.05 -8.13 0.93
C HIS A 24 17.85 -8.22 2.25
N HIS A 25 17.71 -7.25 3.14
CA HIS A 25 18.43 -7.28 4.41
C HIS A 25 17.76 -8.29 5.37
N PRO A 26 18.52 -9.02 6.20
CA PRO A 26 17.97 -10.05 7.07
C PRO A 26 16.95 -9.53 8.10
N HIS A 27 16.86 -8.21 8.30
CA HIS A 27 15.92 -7.56 9.20
C HIS A 27 14.70 -6.96 8.50
N SER A 28 14.64 -6.92 7.17
CA SER A 28 13.52 -6.38 6.39
C SER A 28 12.40 -7.40 6.16
N ALA A 29 12.08 -8.16 7.19
CA ALA A 29 10.97 -9.09 7.17
C ALA A 29 9.63 -8.32 7.16
N ILE A 30 8.63 -8.90 6.48
CA ILE A 30 7.24 -8.50 6.64
C ILE A 30 6.85 -8.77 8.10
N TYR A 31 6.44 -7.72 8.78
CA TYR A 31 5.95 -7.76 10.14
C TYR A 31 4.46 -8.07 10.16
N ASP A 32 3.68 -7.41 9.30
CA ASP A 32 2.23 -7.56 9.25
C ASP A 32 1.68 -7.19 7.86
N THR A 33 0.43 -7.57 7.58
CA THR A 33 -0.30 -7.20 6.37
C THR A 33 -1.71 -6.80 6.73
N ALA A 34 -2.08 -5.57 6.35
CA ALA A 34 -3.41 -5.03 6.55
C ALA A 34 -4.14 -4.87 5.22
N HIS A 35 -5.46 -5.06 5.24
CA HIS A 35 -6.32 -4.86 4.09
C HIS A 35 -7.36 -3.79 4.40
N GLY A 36 -7.65 -2.95 3.40
CA GLY A 36 -8.64 -1.90 3.54
C GLY A 36 -9.23 -1.52 2.19
N SER A 37 -10.32 -0.75 2.24
CA SER A 37 -10.96 -0.22 1.05
C SER A 37 -11.32 1.24 1.28
N PHE A 38 -11.06 2.09 0.30
CA PHE A 38 -11.54 3.48 0.31
C PHE A 38 -12.14 3.84 -1.04
N SER A 39 -13.01 4.84 -1.05
CA SER A 39 -13.64 5.35 -2.26
C SER A 39 -13.12 6.75 -2.55
N LEU A 40 -12.69 6.99 -3.79
CA LEU A 40 -12.38 8.32 -4.29
C LEU A 40 -13.60 8.84 -5.06
N TYR A 41 -13.92 10.11 -4.85
CA TYR A 41 -14.98 10.84 -5.55
C TYR A 41 -14.41 12.16 -6.09
N GLU A 42 -14.92 12.65 -7.21
CA GLU A 42 -14.63 14.02 -7.67
C GLU A 42 -15.27 15.02 -6.69
N GLU A 43 -14.57 16.11 -6.36
CA GLU A 43 -15.06 17.19 -5.47
C GLU A 43 -16.16 18.04 -6.12
#